data_AF-A0A8C3TME5-F1
#
_entry.id   AF-A0A8C3TME5-F1
#
_cell.length_a   1.000
_cell.length_b   1.000
_cell.length_c   1.000
_cell.angle_alpha   90.00
_cell.angle_beta   90.00
_cell.angle_gamma   90.00
#
_symmetry.space_group_name_H-M   'P 1'
#
loop_
_entity.id
_entity.type
_entity.pdbx_description
1 polymer ?
#
loop_
_entity_poly.entity_id
_entity_poly.type
_entity_poly.pdbx_seq_one_letter_code
_entity_poly.pdbx_strand_id
1 'polypeptide(L)'
;MDVFNLSRVFGPTLVGHSSANPTPLAIMEDTPRQCKVVARLLSLPPDFWRGFVETEQENLVPMPAPRCESGEHRSPSPHPPWPSASLKGPGCPWLGTAGPGSCG
;
A
#
# COMPACT_ATOMS: atom_id res chain seq x y z
N MET A 1 20.31 7.14 -22.27
CA MET A 1 19.66 5.81 -22.19
C MET A 1 18.22 5.99 -22.59
N ASP A 2 17.70 5.19 -23.52
CA ASP A 2 16.30 5.30 -23.95
C ASP A 2 15.34 4.53 -23.02
N VAL A 3 14.04 4.82 -23.16
CA VAL A 3 12.96 4.22 -22.37
C VAL A 3 12.93 2.70 -22.50
N PHE A 4 13.24 2.16 -23.68
CA PHE A 4 13.20 0.71 -23.92
C PHE A 4 14.27 -0.01 -23.11
N ASN A 5 15.50 0.51 -23.12
CA ASN A 5 16.62 -0.03 -22.38
C ASN A 5 16.42 0.10 -20.86
N LEU A 6 15.90 1.24 -20.39
CA LEU A 6 15.54 1.42 -18.98
C LEU A 6 14.45 0.44 -18.55
N SER A 7 13.43 0.25 -19.39
CA SER A 7 12.31 -0.66 -19.09
C SER A 7 12.73 -2.11 -18.99
N ARG A 8 13.73 -2.53 -19.77
CA ARG A 8 14.25 -3.90 -19.72
C ARG A 8 15.06 -4.19 -18.46
N VAL A 9 15.82 -3.19 -17.99
CA VAL A 9 16.62 -3.32 -16.77
C VAL A 9 15.73 -3.24 -15.53
N PHE A 10 14.81 -2.26 -15.49
CA PHE A 10 14.01 -2.00 -14.30
C PHE A 10 12.69 -2.76 -14.23
N GLY A 11 12.22 -3.36 -15.33
CA GLY A 11 11.00 -4.17 -15.36
C GLY A 11 10.97 -5.24 -14.27
N PRO A 12 11.95 -6.16 -14.25
CA PRO A 12 12.00 -7.21 -13.22
C PRO A 12 12.16 -6.67 -11.80
N THR A 13 12.93 -5.60 -11.62
CA THR A 13 13.27 -5.06 -10.30
C THR A 13 12.12 -4.28 -9.65
N LEU A 14 11.39 -3.47 -10.41
CA LEU A 14 10.34 -2.61 -9.87
C LEU A 14 8.98 -3.30 -9.86
N VAL A 15 8.68 -4.14 -10.87
CA VAL A 15 7.37 -4.77 -11.00
C VAL A 15 7.33 -6.12 -10.27
N GLY A 16 8.40 -6.91 -10.36
CA GLY A 16 8.48 -8.23 -9.73
C GLY A 16 7.43 -9.22 -10.23
N HIS A 17 7.20 -10.27 -9.44
CA HIS A 17 6.22 -11.32 -9.72
C HIS A 17 5.17 -11.39 -8.62
N SER A 18 3.99 -11.93 -8.96
CA SER A 18 2.88 -12.09 -8.03
C SER A 18 3.10 -13.19 -6.98
N SER A 19 4.13 -14.02 -7.15
CA SER A 19 4.55 -15.08 -6.24
C SER A 19 6.02 -14.90 -5.85
N ALA A 20 6.36 -15.27 -4.62
CA ALA A 20 7.74 -15.28 -4.14
C ALA A 20 8.61 -16.38 -4.82
N ASN A 21 7.97 -17.42 -5.37
CA ASN A 21 8.66 -18.47 -6.12
C ASN A 21 7.90 -18.75 -7.44
N PRO A 22 8.04 -17.88 -8.45
CA PRO A 22 7.38 -18.04 -9.73
C PRO A 22 7.99 -19.19 -10.53
N THR A 23 7.17 -19.87 -11.34
CA THR A 23 7.68 -20.92 -12.24
C THR A 23 8.48 -20.29 -13.39
N PRO A 24 9.42 -21.02 -14.02
CA PRO A 24 10.17 -20.49 -15.17
C PRO A 24 9.28 -19.98 -16.30
N LEU A 25 8.16 -20.67 -16.57
CA LEU A 25 7.18 -20.23 -17.58
C LEU A 25 6.52 -18.91 -17.19
N ALA A 26 6.11 -18.74 -15.93
CA ALA A 26 5.54 -17.49 -15.45
C ALA A 26 6.56 -16.33 -15.59
N ILE A 27 7.83 -16.58 -15.25
CA ILE A 27 8.91 -15.58 -15.42
C ILE A 27 9.02 -15.15 -16.90
N MET A 28 9.04 -16.11 -17.82
CA MET A 28 9.14 -15.84 -19.25
C MET A 28 7.94 -15.03 -19.79
N GLU A 29 6.73 -15.32 -19.31
CA GLU A 29 5.53 -14.60 -19.72
C GLU A 29 5.42 -13.20 -19.09
N ASP A 30 5.88 -13.04 -17.84
CA ASP A 30 5.79 -11.79 -17.10
C ASP A 30 6.84 -10.77 -17.53
N THR A 31 8.07 -11.20 -17.82
CA THR A 31 9.19 -10.29 -18.12
C THR A 31 8.84 -9.27 -19.23
N PRO A 32 8.24 -9.65 -20.38
CA PRO A 32 7.82 -8.68 -21.39
C PRO A 32 6.71 -7.74 -20.92
N ARG A 33 5.81 -8.20 -20.04
CA ARG A 33 4.74 -7.37 -19.46
C ARG A 33 5.32 -6.34 -18.51
N GLN A 34 6.28 -6.71 -17.66
CA GLN A 34 6.97 -5.82 -16.74
C GLN A 34 7.68 -4.67 -17.47
N CYS A 35 8.36 -4.97 -18.59
CA CYS A 35 8.97 -3.94 -19.44
C CYS A 35 7.92 -2.92 -19.92
N LYS A 36 6.73 -3.37 -20.34
CA LYS A 36 5.66 -2.48 -20.79
C LYS A 36 5.14 -1.59 -19.66
N VAL A 37 5.02 -2.13 -18.44
CA VAL A 37 4.62 -1.35 -17.27
C VAL A 37 5.61 -0.22 -17.02
N VAL A 38 6.92 -0.52 -16.97
CA VAL A 38 7.94 0.52 -16.75
C VAL A 38 7.97 1.53 -17.89
N ALA A 39 7.84 1.11 -19.14
CA ALA A 39 7.77 2.02 -20.28
C ALA A 39 6.58 2.99 -20.16
N ARG A 40 5.43 2.51 -19.67
CA ARG A 40 4.26 3.34 -19.42
C ARG A 40 4.47 4.31 -18.25
N LEU A 41 5.06 3.86 -17.14
CA LEU A 41 5.40 4.74 -16.02
C LEU A 41 6.36 5.86 -16.45
N LEU A 42 7.39 5.53 -17.24
CA LEU A 42 8.35 6.50 -17.77
C LEU A 42 7.75 7.44 -18.83
N SER A 43 6.63 7.07 -19.44
CA SER A 43 5.92 7.92 -20.41
C SER A 43 5.02 8.98 -19.76
N LEU A 44 4.80 8.90 -18.44
CA LEU A 44 4.01 9.90 -17.74
C LEU A 44 4.72 11.27 -17.77
N PRO A 45 3.99 12.38 -17.89
CA PRO A 45 4.58 13.72 -17.88
C PRO A 45 5.39 13.98 -16.60
N PRO A 46 6.51 14.70 -16.66
CA PRO A 46 7.32 15.00 -15.48
C PRO A 46 6.51 15.66 -14.35
N ASP A 47 5.55 16.51 -14.69
CA ASP A 47 4.72 17.21 -13.73
C ASP A 47 3.81 16.28 -12.92
N PHE A 48 3.44 15.12 -13.45
CA PHE A 48 2.74 14.08 -12.69
C PHE A 48 3.57 13.63 -11.49
N TRP A 49 4.89 13.48 -11.66
CA TRP A 49 5.78 12.99 -10.61
C TRP A 49 6.15 14.07 -9.58
N ARG A 50 6.13 15.35 -9.96
CA ARG A 50 6.57 16.47 -9.09
C ARG A 50 5.83 16.51 -7.76
N GLY A 51 4.52 16.26 -7.76
CA GLY A 51 3.71 16.25 -6.53
C GLY A 51 4.11 15.18 -5.51
N PHE A 52 4.80 14.12 -5.94
CA PHE A 52 5.29 13.06 -5.06
C PHE A 52 6.71 13.31 -4.57
N VAL A 53 7.54 14.02 -5.34
CA VAL A 53 8.95 14.26 -4.97
C VAL A 53 9.11 15.39 -3.95
N GLU A 54 8.24 16.40 -4.00
CA GLU A 54 8.32 17.57 -3.11
C GLU A 54 7.71 17.30 -1.72
N THR A 55 6.70 16.42 -1.64
CA THR A 55 5.95 16.09 -0.42
C THR A 55 6.69 15.09 0.50
N GLU A 56 7.65 14.30 -0.01
CA GLU A 56 8.35 13.28 0.78
C GLU A 56 9.53 13.83 1.62
N GLN A 57 9.87 15.12 1.47
CA GLN A 57 10.98 15.72 2.23
C GLN A 57 10.59 16.13 3.66
N GLU A 58 9.29 16.15 3.99
CA GLU A 58 8.78 16.51 5.32
C GLU A 58 8.57 15.32 6.28
N ASN A 59 8.67 14.06 5.83
CA ASN A 59 8.36 12.87 6.64
C ASN A 59 9.58 11.99 6.99
N LEU A 60 10.74 12.57 7.27
CA LEU A 60 11.90 11.86 7.86
C LEU A 60 11.90 11.85 9.39
N VAL A 61 10.73 11.75 10.03
CA VAL A 61 10.66 11.34 11.44
C VAL A 61 10.30 9.86 11.46
N PRO A 62 11.21 8.94 11.83
CA PRO A 62 10.80 7.60 12.21
C PRO A 62 9.90 7.77 13.43
N MET A 63 8.59 7.69 13.25
CA MET A 63 7.68 7.50 14.37
C MET A 63 8.07 6.16 15.00
N PRO A 64 8.62 6.12 16.22
CA PRO A 64 8.81 4.84 16.88
C PRO A 64 7.41 4.24 17.07
N ALA A 65 7.24 3.00 16.60
CA ALA A 65 5.98 2.27 16.79
C ALA A 65 5.59 2.37 18.27
N PRO A 66 4.32 2.68 18.60
CA PRO A 66 3.89 2.74 19.99
C PRO A 66 4.08 1.34 20.57
N ARG A 67 5.00 1.25 21.52
CA ARG A 67 5.22 0.06 22.31
C ARG A 67 3.90 -0.25 23.00
N CYS A 68 3.33 -1.43 22.76
CA CYS A 68 2.18 -1.92 23.50
C CYS A 68 2.61 -2.15 24.95
N GLU A 69 2.59 -1.10 25.76
CA GLU A 69 2.73 -1.17 27.21
C GLU A 69 1.37 -0.85 27.80
N SER A 70 0.75 -1.90 28.33
CA SER A 70 -0.46 -1.83 29.15
C SER A 70 -0.19 -0.97 30.38
N GLY A 71 -0.93 0.13 30.56
CA GLY A 71 -0.91 0.88 31.81
C GLY A 71 -1.40 2.32 31.67
N GLU A 72 -2.54 2.59 32.29
CA GLU A 72 -3.28 3.85 32.32
C GLU A 72 -2.45 5.06 32.76
N HIS A 73 -2.44 6.15 31.98
CA HIS A 73 -2.40 7.51 32.54
C HIS A 73 -2.91 8.56 31.55
N ARG A 74 -3.59 9.57 32.11
CA ARG A 74 -4.53 10.52 31.49
C ARG A 74 -3.82 11.71 30.81
N SER A 75 -4.53 12.35 29.86
CA SER A 75 -4.42 13.77 29.41
C SER A 75 -3.73 14.04 28.05
N PRO A 76 -4.00 15.18 27.36
CA PRO A 76 -5.22 15.49 26.61
C PRO A 76 -4.95 15.81 25.12
N SER A 77 -5.90 15.51 24.23
CA SER A 77 -5.80 15.80 22.78
C SER A 77 -5.84 17.28 22.42
N PRO A 78 -5.12 17.70 21.35
CA PRO A 78 -5.44 18.88 20.56
C PRO A 78 -5.95 18.46 19.16
N HIS A 79 -7.26 18.50 18.93
CA HIS A 79 -7.83 18.42 17.57
C HIS A 79 -8.45 19.78 17.20
N PRO A 80 -8.28 20.30 15.98
CA PRO A 80 -9.23 21.22 15.38
C PRO A 80 -10.38 20.45 14.67
N PRO A 81 -11.56 21.06 14.49
CA PRO A 81 -12.78 20.35 14.10
C PRO A 81 -12.91 20.28 12.58
N TRP A 82 -13.08 19.08 12.02
CA TRP A 82 -13.66 18.93 10.70
C TRP A 82 -15.17 18.67 10.81
N PRO A 83 -15.98 19.29 9.94
CA PRO A 83 -17.43 19.24 10.04
C PRO A 83 -17.93 17.84 9.73
N SER A 84 -18.76 17.30 10.64
CA SER A 84 -19.48 16.04 10.47
C SER A 84 -20.42 16.12 9.27
N ALA A 85 -19.97 15.64 8.11
CA ALA A 85 -20.87 15.26 7.03
C ALA A 85 -21.46 13.88 7.36
N SER A 86 -22.68 13.89 7.90
CA SER A 86 -23.52 12.70 8.06
C SER A 86 -23.77 12.04 6.70
N LEU A 87 -23.23 10.84 6.49
CA LEU A 87 -23.86 9.84 5.64
C LEU A 87 -24.21 8.62 6.51
N LYS A 88 -25.49 8.56 6.93
CA LYS A 88 -26.11 7.33 7.41
C LYS A 88 -26.24 6.37 6.22
N GLY A 89 -25.52 5.26 6.25
CA GLY A 89 -25.81 4.06 5.47
C GLY A 89 -26.28 2.93 6.41
N PRO A 90 -27.30 2.14 6.02
CA PRO A 90 -27.98 1.21 6.92
C PRO A 90 -27.19 -0.10 7.13
N GLY A 91 -27.45 -0.72 8.28
CA GLY A 91 -26.59 -1.73 8.91
C GLY A 91 -26.43 -3.06 8.18
N CYS A 92 -25.32 -3.70 8.51
CA CYS A 92 -25.11 -5.12 8.30
C CYS A 92 -25.86 -5.91 9.39
N PRO A 93 -26.82 -6.79 9.06
CA PRO A 93 -27.21 -7.87 9.95
C PRO A 93 -26.18 -9.02 9.82
N TRP A 94 -26.26 -10.01 10.70
CA TRP A 94 -25.42 -11.22 10.77
C TRP A 94 -24.18 -11.13 11.68
N LEU A 95 -24.41 -10.79 12.94
CA LEU A 95 -23.64 -11.38 14.05
C LEU A 95 -24.41 -12.62 14.53
N GLY A 96 -24.02 -13.81 14.06
CA GLY A 96 -24.55 -15.10 14.49
C GLY A 96 -23.66 -15.71 15.55
N THR A 97 -24.20 -15.85 16.76
CA THR A 97 -23.62 -16.47 17.95
C THR A 97 -23.36 -17.97 17.76
N ALA A 98 -22.12 -18.43 17.99
CA ALA A 98 -21.82 -19.86 18.18
C ALA A 98 -21.70 -20.16 19.69
N GLY A 99 -22.63 -20.97 20.19
CA GLY A 99 -22.63 -21.54 21.54
C GLY A 99 -21.84 -22.86 21.64
N PRO A 100 -21.66 -23.40 22.86
CA PRO A 100 -20.58 -24.33 23.21
C PRO A 100 -20.94 -25.82 23.09
N GLY A 101 -19.95 -26.68 22.89
CA GLY A 101 -20.02 -28.12 23.16
C GLY A 101 -18.66 -28.77 22.92
N SER A 102 -18.27 -29.89 23.53
CA SER A 102 -18.67 -30.62 24.74
C SER A 102 -17.57 -31.68 24.87
N CYS A 103 -16.97 -31.86 26.04
CA CYS A 103 -15.98 -32.90 26.28
C CYS A 103 -16.65 -34.29 26.27
N GLY A 104 -15.96 -35.27 25.70
CA GLY A 104 -16.30 -36.70 25.70
C GLY A 104 -15.19 -37.50 25.05
#